data_AF-A0A951TB65-F1
#
_entry.id   AF-A0A951TB65-F1
#
_cell.length_a   1.000
_cell.length_b   1.000
_cell.length_c   1.000
_cell.angle_alpha   90.00
_cell.angle_beta   90.00
_cell.angle_gamma   90.00
#
_symmetry.space_group_name_H-M   'P 1'
#
loop_
_entity.id
_entity.type
_entity.pdbx_description
1 polymer ?
#
loop_
_entity_poly.entity_id
_entity_poly.type
_entity_poly.pdbx_seq_one_letter_code
_entity_poly.pdbx_strand_id
1 'polypeptide(L)'
;AAAQPDGAAQKAYARERALPARIALARAVEVAYDHLLGTASTPGELGTIANMEAHSFPKMLDDPAKALEELLGGALPPEAFPHRDYRGPARLFPLAARTSRNTGEPLKLKALTLAAEPVQAVTVHWRVMGDGEWKALDLPHRARGVFEGEIPAEDLGTSDVEYHLEAKYAGGAALHWPATAPALPHTVVCGPM
;
A
#
# COMPACT_ATOMS: atom_id res chain seq x y z
N ALA A 1 -26.26 -45.11 -21.89
CA ALA A 1 -26.27 -43.97 -22.84
C ALA A 1 -27.67 -43.37 -22.79
N ALA A 2 -27.91 -42.10 -22.50
CA ALA A 2 -27.15 -40.90 -22.84
C ALA A 2 -27.19 -39.87 -21.69
N ALA A 3 -26.04 -39.28 -21.36
CA ALA A 3 -26.01 -37.98 -20.71
C ALA A 3 -26.41 -36.94 -21.77
N GLN A 4 -27.62 -36.40 -21.64
CA GLN A 4 -28.29 -35.50 -22.59
C GLN A 4 -27.72 -34.05 -22.55
N PRO A 5 -28.07 -33.18 -23.53
CA PRO A 5 -27.29 -32.05 -24.08
C PRO A 5 -26.90 -30.90 -23.14
N ASP A 6 -27.47 -30.85 -21.95
CA ASP A 6 -27.41 -29.69 -21.06
C ASP A 6 -25.99 -29.44 -20.54
N GLY A 7 -25.28 -30.51 -20.18
CA GLY A 7 -23.87 -30.40 -19.77
C GLY A 7 -22.92 -29.98 -20.89
N ALA A 8 -23.22 -30.31 -22.16
CA ALA A 8 -22.40 -29.86 -23.28
C ALA A 8 -22.67 -28.39 -23.63
N ALA A 9 -23.93 -27.96 -23.58
CA ALA A 9 -24.34 -26.57 -23.78
C ALA A 9 -23.81 -25.66 -22.65
N GLN A 10 -23.89 -26.11 -21.40
CA GLN A 10 -23.32 -25.42 -20.24
C GLN A 10 -21.78 -25.32 -20.34
N LYS A 11 -21.16 -26.43 -20.79
CA LYS A 11 -19.79 -26.55 -21.34
C LYS A 11 -19.40 -25.38 -22.24
N ALA A 12 -20.13 -25.27 -23.34
CA ALA A 12 -19.90 -24.27 -24.37
C ALA A 12 -20.10 -22.85 -23.84
N TYR A 13 -21.20 -22.61 -23.12
CA TYR A 13 -21.48 -21.30 -22.52
C TYR A 13 -20.39 -20.85 -21.55
N ALA A 14 -19.90 -21.76 -20.70
CA ALA A 14 -18.81 -21.47 -19.77
C ALA A 14 -17.54 -21.01 -20.50
N ARG A 15 -17.19 -21.67 -21.61
CA ARG A 15 -16.01 -21.33 -22.41
C ARG A 15 -16.19 -20.06 -23.21
N GLU A 16 -17.34 -19.89 -23.85
CA GLU A 16 -17.58 -18.82 -24.82
C GLU A 16 -18.04 -17.51 -24.18
N ARG A 17 -18.62 -17.56 -22.98
CA ARG A 17 -19.20 -16.39 -22.31
C ARG A 17 -18.65 -16.19 -20.91
N ALA A 18 -18.72 -17.19 -20.05
CA ALA A 18 -18.37 -17.01 -18.64
C ALA A 18 -16.86 -16.77 -18.44
N LEU A 19 -16.00 -17.51 -19.13
CA LEU A 19 -14.54 -17.34 -19.05
C LEU A 19 -14.09 -15.96 -19.58
N PRO A 20 -14.52 -15.49 -20.77
CA PRO A 20 -14.23 -14.12 -21.20
C PRO A 20 -14.72 -13.05 -20.21
N ALA A 21 -15.93 -13.22 -19.64
CA ALA A 21 -16.45 -12.30 -18.63
C ALA A 21 -15.61 -12.31 -17.35
N ARG A 22 -15.11 -13.48 -16.92
CA ARG A 22 -14.22 -13.61 -15.75
C ARG A 22 -12.89 -12.91 -15.97
N ILE A 23 -12.31 -13.03 -17.17
CA ILE A 23 -11.09 -12.31 -17.55
C ILE A 23 -11.33 -10.81 -17.53
N ALA A 24 -12.44 -10.34 -18.12
CA ALA A 24 -12.81 -8.93 -18.09
C ALA A 24 -13.00 -8.41 -16.65
N LEU A 25 -13.62 -9.20 -15.77
CA LEU A 25 -13.76 -8.88 -14.35
C LEU A 25 -12.39 -8.77 -13.65
N ALA A 26 -11.47 -9.71 -13.90
CA ALA A 26 -10.12 -9.65 -13.34
C ALA A 26 -9.40 -8.34 -13.72
N ARG A 27 -9.46 -7.96 -15.00
CA ARG A 27 -8.87 -6.70 -15.50
C ARG A 27 -9.52 -5.46 -14.90
N ALA A 28 -10.85 -5.47 -14.74
CA ALA A 28 -11.57 -4.36 -14.10
C ALA A 28 -11.19 -4.21 -12.62
N VAL A 29 -11.01 -5.33 -11.91
CA VAL A 29 -10.54 -5.32 -10.53
C VAL A 29 -9.13 -4.76 -10.44
N GLU A 30 -8.20 -5.14 -11.33
CA GLU A 30 -6.84 -4.59 -11.35
C GLU A 30 -6.86 -3.07 -11.46
N VAL A 31 -7.61 -2.52 -12.42
CA VAL A 31 -7.73 -1.06 -12.60
C VAL A 31 -8.29 -0.38 -11.35
N ALA A 32 -9.35 -0.94 -10.76
CA ALA A 32 -9.93 -0.41 -9.53
C ALA A 32 -8.94 -0.45 -8.37
N TYR A 33 -8.19 -1.54 -8.25
CA TYR A 33 -7.23 -1.77 -7.17
C TYR A 33 -6.00 -0.88 -7.31
N ASP A 34 -5.49 -0.68 -8.53
CA ASP A 34 -4.40 0.26 -8.82
C ASP A 34 -4.77 1.69 -8.42
N HIS A 35 -5.99 2.13 -8.73
CA HIS A 35 -6.48 3.45 -8.31
C HIS A 35 -6.60 3.57 -6.79
N LEU A 36 -7.14 2.56 -6.12
CA LEU A 36 -7.32 2.54 -4.67
C LEU A 36 -5.97 2.55 -3.93
N LEU A 37 -5.04 1.70 -4.37
CA LEU A 37 -3.66 1.67 -3.87
C LEU A 37 -2.89 2.93 -4.21
N GLY A 38 -3.22 3.64 -5.28
CA GLY A 38 -2.61 4.91 -5.65
C GLY A 38 -2.93 6.06 -4.70
N THR A 39 -4.01 5.97 -3.92
CA THR A 39 -4.48 7.06 -3.04
C THR A 39 -4.42 6.73 -1.55
N ALA A 40 -4.56 5.47 -1.16
CA ALA A 40 -4.60 5.09 0.25
C ALA A 40 -3.32 5.50 1.00
N SER A 41 -3.46 6.30 2.04
CA SER A 41 -2.36 6.83 2.87
C SER A 41 -2.66 6.84 4.37
N THR A 42 -3.90 6.52 4.76
CA THR A 42 -4.36 6.49 6.14
C THR A 42 -4.77 5.08 6.58
N PRO A 43 -4.79 4.79 7.89
CA PRO A 43 -5.30 3.52 8.41
C PRO A 43 -6.74 3.24 7.99
N GLY A 44 -7.58 4.27 7.89
CA GLY A 44 -8.98 4.13 7.46
C GLY A 44 -9.07 3.65 6.00
N GLU A 45 -8.30 4.26 5.10
CA GLU A 45 -8.26 3.86 3.68
C GLU A 45 -7.67 2.46 3.51
N LEU A 46 -6.62 2.10 4.27
CA LEU A 46 -6.12 0.73 4.30
C LEU A 46 -7.16 -0.25 4.86
N GLY A 47 -7.98 0.17 5.82
CA GLY A 47 -9.11 -0.60 6.32
C GLY A 47 -10.16 -0.88 5.24
N THR A 48 -10.43 0.09 4.36
CA THR A 48 -11.30 -0.10 3.19
C THR A 48 -10.76 -1.18 2.26
N ILE A 49 -9.45 -1.13 1.97
CA ILE A 49 -8.77 -2.14 1.16
C ILE A 49 -8.89 -3.53 1.80
N ALA A 50 -8.52 -3.65 3.07
CA ALA A 50 -8.59 -4.90 3.81
C ALA A 50 -10.01 -5.47 3.83
N ASN A 51 -11.03 -4.61 3.97
CA ASN A 51 -12.43 -5.04 3.92
C ASN A 51 -12.83 -5.60 2.55
N MET A 52 -12.39 -4.96 1.46
CA MET A 52 -12.63 -5.47 0.10
C MET A 52 -11.97 -6.84 -0.10
N GLU A 53 -10.70 -6.99 0.27
CA GLU A 53 -9.96 -8.26 0.16
C GLU A 53 -10.58 -9.37 1.00
N ALA A 54 -11.03 -9.07 2.22
CA ALA A 54 -11.52 -10.08 3.14
C ALA A 54 -12.98 -10.50 2.89
N HIS A 55 -13.83 -9.58 2.42
CA HIS A 55 -15.29 -9.83 2.37
C HIS A 55 -15.89 -9.76 0.96
N SER A 56 -15.39 -8.86 0.11
CA SER A 56 -15.95 -8.66 -1.23
C SER A 56 -15.30 -9.58 -2.25
N PHE A 57 -13.97 -9.63 -2.27
CA PHE A 57 -13.22 -10.39 -3.26
C PHE A 57 -13.45 -11.90 -3.20
N PRO A 58 -13.58 -12.56 -2.03
CA PRO A 58 -13.82 -13.99 -2.02
C PRO A 58 -15.13 -14.37 -2.73
N LYS A 59 -16.22 -13.64 -2.45
CA LYS A 59 -17.53 -13.88 -3.05
C LYS A 59 -17.60 -13.47 -4.52
N MET A 60 -16.84 -12.45 -4.90
CA MET A 60 -16.86 -11.89 -6.26
C MET A 60 -15.88 -12.60 -7.22
N LEU A 61 -14.77 -13.12 -6.71
CA LEU A 61 -13.65 -13.63 -7.52
C LEU A 61 -13.33 -15.10 -7.25
N ASP A 62 -13.23 -15.50 -5.98
CA ASP A 62 -12.75 -16.85 -5.62
C ASP A 62 -13.85 -17.90 -5.80
N ASP A 63 -15.04 -17.66 -5.26
CA ASP A 63 -16.16 -18.60 -5.38
C ASP A 63 -16.60 -18.80 -6.83
N PRO A 64 -16.76 -17.73 -7.65
CA PRO A 64 -17.07 -17.90 -9.07
C PRO A 64 -15.94 -18.55 -9.87
N ALA A 65 -14.67 -18.35 -9.49
CA ALA A 65 -13.56 -19.04 -10.14
C ALA A 65 -13.64 -20.56 -9.91
N LYS A 66 -13.82 -21.00 -8.66
CA LYS A 66 -13.99 -22.43 -8.33
C LYS A 66 -15.15 -23.07 -9.08
N ALA A 67 -16.31 -22.40 -9.10
CA ALA A 67 -17.47 -22.90 -9.83
C ALA A 67 -17.20 -23.04 -11.34
N LEU A 68 -16.42 -22.13 -11.92
CA LEU A 68 -16.04 -22.19 -13.33
C LEU A 68 -15.01 -23.29 -13.61
N GLU A 69 -14.04 -23.53 -12.70
CA GLU A 69 -13.09 -24.64 -12.80
C GLU A 69 -13.78 -26.01 -12.75
N GLU A 70 -14.71 -26.19 -11.81
CA GLU A 70 -15.53 -27.39 -11.70
C GLU A 70 -16.33 -27.65 -12.97
N LEU A 71 -16.95 -26.60 -13.52
CA LEU A 71 -17.74 -26.70 -14.74
C LEU A 71 -16.86 -27.04 -15.96
N LEU A 72 -15.70 -26.40 -16.09
CA LEU A 72 -14.78 -26.61 -17.21
C LEU A 72 -13.95 -27.89 -17.09
N GLY A 73 -13.84 -28.43 -15.87
CA GLY A 73 -13.09 -29.66 -15.56
C GLY A 73 -11.57 -29.44 -15.49
N GLY A 74 -11.12 -28.24 -15.13
CA GLY A 74 -9.70 -27.90 -15.07
C GLY A 74 -9.44 -26.49 -14.56
N ALA A 75 -8.18 -26.20 -14.26
CA ALA A 75 -7.74 -24.88 -13.79
C ALA A 75 -8.04 -23.80 -14.84
N LEU A 76 -8.42 -22.61 -14.38
CA LEU A 76 -8.55 -21.45 -15.26
C LEU A 76 -7.18 -20.99 -15.75
N PRO A 77 -7.10 -20.37 -16.93
CA PRO A 77 -5.85 -19.82 -17.41
C PRO A 77 -5.43 -18.61 -16.54
N PRO A 78 -4.12 -18.27 -16.46
CA PRO A 78 -3.61 -17.24 -15.56
C PRO A 78 -4.28 -15.86 -15.73
N GLU A 79 -4.68 -15.51 -16.95
CA GLU A 79 -5.37 -14.25 -17.25
C GLU A 79 -6.77 -14.14 -16.66
N ALA A 80 -7.34 -15.24 -16.17
CA ALA A 80 -8.59 -15.24 -15.42
C ALA A 80 -8.42 -14.72 -13.99
N PHE A 81 -7.20 -14.43 -13.53
CA PHE A 81 -6.93 -13.92 -12.18
C PHE A 81 -6.28 -12.52 -12.22
N PRO A 82 -6.57 -11.66 -11.22
CA PRO A 82 -5.83 -10.42 -11.05
C PRO A 82 -4.32 -10.68 -10.82
N HIS A 83 -3.48 -9.82 -11.36
CA HIS A 83 -2.05 -9.79 -11.09
C HIS A 83 -1.80 -9.46 -9.61
N ARG A 84 -0.72 -10.04 -9.08
CA ARG A 84 -0.32 -9.86 -7.68
C ARG A 84 0.77 -8.82 -7.49
N ASP A 85 1.38 -8.37 -8.59
CA ASP A 85 2.47 -7.40 -8.58
C ASP A 85 1.91 -5.99 -8.69
N TYR A 86 2.41 -5.09 -7.84
CA TYR A 86 2.08 -3.67 -7.94
C TYR A 86 2.80 -3.03 -9.13
N ARG A 87 2.05 -2.34 -9.99
CA ARG A 87 2.56 -1.69 -11.22
C ARG A 87 2.38 -0.18 -11.23
N GLY A 88 1.84 0.39 -10.15
CA GLY A 88 1.66 1.83 -10.01
C GLY A 88 2.95 2.58 -9.70
N PRO A 89 2.89 3.92 -9.61
CA PRO A 89 4.03 4.74 -9.23
C PRO A 89 4.49 4.41 -7.81
N ALA A 90 5.79 4.56 -7.54
CA ALA A 90 6.31 4.40 -6.19
C ALA A 90 5.72 5.47 -5.25
N ARG A 91 5.44 5.10 -4.01
CA ARG A 91 4.85 5.97 -2.98
C ARG A 91 5.60 5.82 -1.67
N LEU A 92 5.72 6.95 -0.95
CA LEU A 92 6.20 7.04 0.43
C LEU A 92 5.21 7.91 1.21
N PHE A 93 4.65 7.39 2.30
CA PHE A 93 3.74 8.15 3.15
C PHE A 93 3.75 7.63 4.60
N PRO A 94 3.60 8.52 5.60
CA PRO A 94 3.37 8.11 6.98
C PRO A 94 1.90 7.76 7.21
N LEU A 95 1.61 6.74 8.01
CA LEU A 95 0.22 6.40 8.35
C LEU A 95 -0.45 7.39 9.31
N ALA A 96 0.34 8.15 10.06
CA ALA A 96 -0.16 9.19 10.94
C ALA A 96 0.94 10.22 11.14
N ALA A 97 1.01 11.20 10.23
CA ALA A 97 1.89 12.34 10.40
C ALA A 97 1.40 13.19 11.59
N ARG A 98 1.98 12.97 12.76
CA ARG A 98 1.66 13.74 13.96
C ARG A 98 2.00 15.21 13.73
N THR A 99 1.09 16.11 14.10
CA THR A 99 1.28 17.56 14.04
C THR A 99 1.63 18.17 15.39
N SER A 100 1.51 17.39 16.47
CA SER A 100 1.91 17.79 17.82
C SER A 100 2.49 16.63 18.62
N ARG A 101 3.24 16.99 19.67
CA ARG A 101 3.77 16.09 20.70
C ARG A 101 3.77 16.79 22.05
N ASN A 102 3.77 16.03 23.14
CA ASN A 102 4.05 16.61 24.46
C ASN A 102 5.55 16.74 24.71
N THR A 103 5.93 17.67 25.58
CA THR A 103 7.30 17.75 26.10
C THR A 103 7.68 16.42 26.75
N GLY A 104 8.88 15.91 26.45
CA GLY A 104 9.35 14.63 26.98
C GLY A 104 8.77 13.39 26.26
N GLU A 105 7.93 13.56 25.24
CA GLU A 105 7.46 12.45 24.40
C GLU A 105 8.36 12.29 23.15
N PRO A 106 8.78 11.05 22.80
CA PRO A 106 9.45 10.79 21.53
C PRO A 106 8.51 10.98 20.34
N LEU A 107 9.05 11.33 19.17
CA LEU A 107 8.27 11.39 17.94
C LEU A 107 8.29 10.02 17.25
N LYS A 108 7.23 9.23 17.44
CA LYS A 108 7.06 7.93 16.79
C LYS A 108 6.67 8.09 15.32
N LEU A 109 7.36 7.35 14.47
CA LEU A 109 7.21 7.42 13.01
C LEU A 109 6.93 6.03 12.44
N LYS A 110 5.87 5.94 11.63
CA LYS A 110 5.52 4.76 10.84
C LYS A 110 5.34 5.16 9.39
N ALA A 111 6.33 4.84 8.58
CA ALA A 111 6.36 5.12 7.16
C ALA A 111 6.04 3.86 6.36
N LEU A 112 5.20 4.02 5.35
CA LEU A 112 4.86 2.98 4.40
C LEU A 112 5.41 3.34 3.03
N THR A 113 5.83 2.31 2.33
CA THR A 113 6.28 2.36 0.94
C THR A 113 5.45 1.41 0.11
N LEU A 114 5.14 1.83 -1.12
CA LEU A 114 4.48 1.01 -2.11
C LEU A 114 5.20 1.21 -3.44
N ALA A 115 5.79 0.15 -3.98
CA ALA A 115 6.53 0.18 -5.24
C ALA A 115 6.68 -1.22 -5.84
N ALA A 116 6.95 -1.27 -7.14
CA ALA A 116 7.26 -2.51 -7.84
C ALA A 116 8.62 -3.08 -7.38
N GLU A 117 9.60 -2.20 -7.20
CA GLU A 117 10.95 -2.55 -6.77
C GLU A 117 11.11 -2.42 -5.24
N PRO A 118 11.92 -3.28 -4.60
CA PRO A 118 12.20 -3.17 -3.18
C PRO A 118 12.83 -1.83 -2.78
N VAL A 119 12.33 -1.26 -1.68
CA VAL A 119 12.96 -0.13 -0.99
C VAL A 119 14.14 -0.63 -0.17
N GLN A 120 15.29 0.03 -0.30
CA GLN A 120 16.51 -0.32 0.43
C GLN A 120 16.54 0.29 1.83
N ALA A 121 16.10 1.54 1.95
CA ALA A 121 16.12 2.27 3.21
C ALA A 121 15.03 3.34 3.22
N VAL A 122 14.53 3.64 4.42
CA VAL A 122 13.73 4.83 4.70
C VAL A 122 14.41 5.59 5.83
N THR A 123 14.70 6.86 5.58
CA THR A 123 15.40 7.74 6.53
C THR A 123 14.48 8.90 6.89
N VAL A 124 14.40 9.24 8.18
CA VAL A 124 13.83 10.52 8.62
C VAL A 124 14.93 11.54 8.73
N HIS A 125 14.73 12.69 8.08
CA HIS A 125 15.54 13.87 8.26
C HIS A 125 14.75 14.86 9.11
N TRP A 126 15.34 15.35 10.19
CA TRP A 126 14.66 16.25 11.12
C TRP A 126 15.58 17.35 11.63
N ARG A 127 14.99 18.45 12.09
CA ARG A 127 15.68 19.58 12.74
C ARG A 127 14.74 20.33 13.67
N VAL A 128 15.28 21.26 14.45
CA VAL A 128 14.48 22.27 15.16
C VAL A 128 13.80 23.17 14.13
N MET A 129 12.56 23.59 14.39
CA MET A 129 11.82 24.41 13.44
C MET A 129 12.52 25.76 13.20
N GLY A 130 12.73 26.12 11.94
CA GLY A 130 13.30 27.40 11.53
C GLY A 130 14.80 27.57 11.80
N ASP A 131 15.47 26.58 12.43
CA ASP A 131 16.88 26.67 12.82
C ASP A 131 17.59 25.31 12.73
N GLY A 132 18.90 25.33 12.49
CA GLY A 132 19.76 24.16 12.63
C GLY A 132 19.94 23.27 11.40
N GLU A 133 20.92 22.37 11.56
CA GLU A 133 21.29 21.36 10.57
C GLU A 133 20.36 20.16 10.61
N TRP A 134 20.15 19.54 9.45
CA TRP A 134 19.39 18.30 9.35
C TRP A 134 20.13 17.16 10.05
N LYS A 135 19.47 16.55 11.03
CA LYS A 135 19.84 15.24 11.58
C LYS A 135 19.12 14.16 10.81
N ALA A 136 19.71 12.97 10.72
CA ALA A 136 19.14 11.84 10.00
C ALA A 136 19.11 10.58 10.87
N LEU A 137 18.04 9.79 10.75
CA LEU A 137 17.88 8.50 11.39
C LEU A 137 17.23 7.52 10.42
N ASP A 138 17.83 6.34 10.24
CA ASP A 138 17.20 5.29 9.46
C ASP A 138 16.08 4.61 10.25
N LEU A 139 14.92 4.46 9.61
CA LEU A 139 13.78 3.74 10.17
C LEU A 139 13.97 2.24 9.91
N PRO A 140 13.99 1.39 10.96
CA PRO A 140 14.08 -0.05 10.78
C PRO A 140 12.93 -0.62 9.93
N HIS A 141 13.28 -1.47 8.96
CA HIS A 141 12.32 -2.29 8.23
C HIS A 141 11.64 -3.28 9.18
N ARG A 142 10.31 -3.38 9.13
CA ARG A 142 9.53 -4.30 9.97
C ARG A 142 8.99 -5.47 9.17
N ALA A 143 8.27 -5.17 8.10
CA ALA A 143 7.73 -6.16 7.18
C ALA A 143 7.21 -5.46 5.92
N ARG A 144 7.33 -6.12 4.76
CA ARG A 144 6.80 -5.64 3.48
C ARG A 144 7.26 -4.19 3.22
N GLY A 145 6.35 -3.25 3.01
CA GLY A 145 6.67 -1.84 2.83
C GLY A 145 6.70 -1.01 4.11
N VAL A 146 6.72 -1.60 5.31
CA VAL A 146 6.57 -0.89 6.60
C VAL A 146 7.92 -0.66 7.27
N PHE A 147 8.19 0.60 7.61
CA PHE A 147 9.37 1.07 8.33
C PHE A 147 8.95 1.86 9.58
N GLU A 148 9.53 1.52 10.73
CA GLU A 148 9.10 2.08 12.02
C GLU A 148 10.26 2.34 12.97
N GLY A 149 10.30 3.57 13.50
CA GLY A 149 11.24 4.04 14.49
C GLY A 149 10.72 5.27 15.22
N GLU A 150 11.60 5.92 15.97
CA GLU A 150 11.25 7.14 16.70
C GLU A 150 12.45 8.09 16.77
N ILE A 151 12.16 9.38 16.81
CA ILE A 151 13.15 10.38 17.23
C ILE A 151 13.06 10.47 18.76
N PRO A 152 14.16 10.19 19.49
CA PRO A 152 14.14 10.17 20.95
C PRO A 152 13.73 11.51 21.56
N ALA A 153 13.09 11.46 22.74
CA ALA A 153 12.61 12.67 23.41
C ALA A 153 13.76 13.60 23.84
N GLU A 154 14.89 13.02 24.24
CA GLU A 154 16.12 13.74 24.61
C GLU A 154 16.68 14.59 23.46
N ASP A 155 16.54 14.11 22.23
CA ASP A 155 16.99 14.80 21.03
C ASP A 155 16.05 15.96 20.65
N LEU A 156 14.76 15.79 20.91
CA LEU A 156 13.71 16.75 20.58
C LEU A 156 13.57 17.87 21.63
N GLY A 157 13.85 17.57 22.90
CA GLY A 157 13.69 18.50 24.02
C GLY A 157 12.30 19.13 24.08
N THR A 158 12.27 20.46 24.27
CA THR A 158 11.04 21.29 24.33
C THR A 158 10.75 22.03 23.03
N SER A 159 11.46 21.73 21.95
CA SER A 159 11.40 22.51 20.71
C SER A 159 10.33 22.02 19.75
N ASP A 160 9.75 22.95 18.99
CA ASP A 160 9.06 22.62 17.75
C ASP A 160 10.06 22.06 16.75
N VAL A 161 9.66 21.07 15.96
CA VAL A 161 10.54 20.39 15.01
C VAL A 161 9.92 20.28 13.63
N GLU A 162 10.79 20.19 12.63
CA GLU A 162 10.43 19.90 11.24
C GLU A 162 11.06 18.57 10.84
N TYR A 163 10.34 17.76 10.06
CA TYR A 163 10.89 16.55 9.48
C TYR A 163 10.37 16.27 8.07
N HIS A 164 11.14 15.49 7.33
CA HIS A 164 10.71 14.83 6.11
C HIS A 164 11.25 13.40 6.09
N LEU A 165 10.64 12.56 5.26
CA LEU A 165 11.07 11.20 5.01
C LEU A 165 11.75 11.13 3.64
N GLU A 166 12.71 10.24 3.51
CA GLU A 166 13.35 9.87 2.26
C GLU A 166 13.32 8.35 2.13
N ALA A 167 12.91 7.82 0.98
CA ALA A 167 12.99 6.39 0.65
C ALA A 167 13.92 6.19 -0.55
N LYS A 168 14.92 5.32 -0.39
CA LYS A 168 15.87 4.96 -1.45
C LYS A 168 15.51 3.63 -2.10
N TYR A 169 15.45 3.61 -3.43
CA TYR A 169 15.14 2.42 -4.22
C TYR A 169 16.41 1.87 -4.87
N ALA A 170 16.38 0.58 -5.25
CA ALA A 170 17.52 -0.10 -5.85
C ALA A 170 18.05 0.56 -7.14
N GLY A 171 17.19 1.26 -7.88
CA GLY A 171 17.56 2.05 -9.06
C GLY A 171 18.20 3.41 -8.77
N GLY A 172 18.43 3.77 -7.51
CA GLY A 172 19.05 5.04 -7.09
C GLY A 172 18.12 6.24 -7.02
N ALA A 173 16.86 6.11 -7.46
CA ALA A 173 15.85 7.14 -7.27
C ALA A 173 15.47 7.24 -5.77
N ALA A 174 15.28 8.48 -5.30
CA ALA A 174 14.76 8.76 -3.96
C ALA A 174 13.35 9.34 -4.06
N LEU A 175 12.46 8.91 -3.17
CA LEU A 175 11.17 9.58 -2.93
C LEU A 175 11.20 10.32 -1.60
N HIS A 176 10.56 11.48 -1.57
CA HIS A 176 10.43 12.28 -0.38
C HIS A 176 8.99 12.43 0.05
N TRP A 177 8.78 12.52 1.37
CA TRP A 177 7.52 12.93 1.95
C TRP A 177 7.75 14.04 3.00
N PRO A 178 7.01 15.16 2.97
CA PRO A 178 6.10 15.57 1.89
C PRO A 178 6.83 15.73 0.55
N ALA A 179 6.09 15.72 -0.56
CA ALA A 179 6.67 15.90 -1.90
C ALA A 179 7.40 17.25 -2.08
N THR A 180 7.12 18.20 -1.19
CA THR A 180 7.75 19.53 -1.12
C THR A 180 9.04 19.56 -0.32
N ALA A 181 9.45 18.44 0.29
CA ALA A 181 10.71 18.38 1.02
C ALA A 181 11.93 18.49 0.08
N PRO A 182 13.05 19.08 0.55
CA PRO A 182 13.26 19.66 1.88
C PRO A 182 12.75 21.10 2.03
N ALA A 183 12.20 21.72 0.97
CA ALA A 183 11.82 23.14 0.98
C ALA A 183 10.64 23.46 1.91
N LEU A 184 9.61 22.61 1.94
CA LEU A 184 8.50 22.69 2.89
C LEU A 184 8.33 21.33 3.58
N PRO A 185 9.00 21.12 4.73
CA PRO A 185 8.89 19.89 5.50
C PRO A 185 7.59 19.84 6.32
N HIS A 186 7.34 18.71 6.98
CA HIS A 186 6.22 18.56 7.92
C HIS A 186 6.61 19.11 9.30
N THR A 187 5.72 19.87 9.93
CA THR A 187 5.97 20.50 11.24
C THR A 187 5.26 19.74 12.36
N VAL A 188 5.94 19.64 13.51
CA VAL A 188 5.40 19.10 14.76
C VAL A 188 5.61 20.11 15.88
N VAL A 189 4.50 20.57 16.47
CA VAL A 189 4.51 21.55 17.55
C VAL A 189 4.62 20.85 18.92
N CYS A 190 5.47 21.36 19.80
CA CYS A 190 5.63 20.86 21.16
C CYS A 190 4.64 21.56 22.10
N GLY A 191 3.71 20.78 22.65
CA GLY A 191 2.75 21.24 23.66
C GLY A 191 3.29 21.10 25.10
N PRO A 192 2.66 21.80 26.06
CA PRO A 192 2.90 21.59 27.48
C PRO A 192 2.44 20.19 27.91
N MET A 193 3.06 19.65 28.97
CA MET A 193 2.63 18.38 29.59
C MET A 193 1.30 18.52 30.33
#